data_AF-A0A4R6DFW8-F1
#
_entry.id   AF-A0A4R6DFW8-F1
#
_cell.length_a   1.000
_cell.length_b   1.000
_cell.length_c   1.000
_cell.angle_alpha   90.00
_cell.angle_beta   90.00
_cell.angle_gamma   90.00
#
_symmetry.space_group_name_H-M   'P 1'
#
loop_
_entity.id
_entity.type
_entity.pdbx_description
1 polymer ?
#
loop_
_entity_poly.entity_id
_entity_poly.type
_entity_poly.pdbx_seq_one_letter_code
_entity_poly.pdbx_strand_id
1 'polypeptide(L)'
;MPFLALQPPLSSLARLGAGIALAATIALGAAPAQATATATAGNAMPNAAQWQGAAFEGDRASLAALAAAGAKVIRVYRESDAWVLDEAHKLGLKVVMGIWLGHPRHGFRLEDEAARNAQEKQVAAFVRRYRNHPALLAWGVGNEVETDMPDPMPAWHEVDRIAGLVKALDPAHPTLMVVADTSMERLRQLAGCCKQVDMLGINIYAGAVFDLPQRLRTAGIDKPVVVAELGPLGQWQAGRKPWGAPVELTSSQKAEFFARALAFLREQPQIAGVFPFLWGAKQEQTETWHGLLLNDGSQTAMTDALSAAWGKPAGAPAPQIRGIGIGRDVFAPGSEVSAGVDAVSAAGGGPLQTDWKVLAEATDLRLGGDIEAAPARIPVQVLQADAASVRFIAPAQPGAYRLFITVRDASGKAATANLPFLVSRE
;
A
#
# COMPACT_ATOMS: atom_id res chain seq x y z
N MET A 1 5.43 -25.33 38.38
CA MET A 1 5.93 -24.39 39.41
C MET A 1 5.70 -22.99 38.87
N PRO A 2 4.69 -22.24 39.35
CA PRO A 2 4.26 -21.00 38.72
C PRO A 2 5.13 -19.81 39.15
N PHE A 3 5.44 -18.91 38.21
CA PHE A 3 6.09 -17.64 38.48
C PHE A 3 5.06 -16.52 38.59
N LEU A 4 5.22 -15.75 39.67
CA LEU A 4 4.35 -14.71 40.18
C LEU A 4 4.57 -13.38 39.44
N ALA A 5 3.49 -12.64 39.23
CA ALA A 5 3.47 -11.26 38.76
C ALA A 5 3.91 -10.29 39.88
N LEU A 6 4.62 -9.20 39.51
CA LEU A 6 4.90 -8.05 40.38
C LEU A 6 4.77 -6.75 39.59
N GLN A 7 3.83 -5.90 40.01
CA GLN A 7 3.70 -4.49 39.64
C GLN A 7 4.73 -3.63 40.40
N PRO A 8 5.10 -2.43 39.90
CA PRO A 8 5.98 -1.50 40.63
C PRO A 8 5.18 -0.54 41.53
N PRO A 9 5.78 -0.03 42.63
CA PRO A 9 5.13 0.95 43.50
C PRO A 9 5.44 2.40 43.09
N LEU A 10 4.42 3.25 43.27
CA LEU A 10 4.48 4.70 43.30
C LEU A 10 5.19 5.17 44.57
N SER A 11 6.04 6.19 44.48
CA SER A 11 6.52 6.95 45.63
C SER A 11 6.40 8.45 45.40
N SER A 12 5.76 9.07 46.39
CA SER A 12 5.47 10.49 46.59
C SER A 12 6.71 11.29 46.98
N LEU A 13 6.83 12.52 46.46
CA LEU A 13 7.77 13.53 46.96
C LEU A 13 6.99 14.79 47.36
N ALA A 14 7.16 15.19 48.62
CA ALA A 14 6.62 16.40 49.21
C ALA A 14 7.70 17.47 49.38
N ARG A 15 7.36 18.68 48.90
CA ARG A 15 7.62 20.04 49.41
C ARG A 15 9.03 20.52 49.77
N LEU A 16 9.39 21.67 49.18
CA LEU A 16 9.81 22.95 49.80
C LEU A 16 10.19 23.89 48.62
N GLY A 17 9.73 25.12 48.42
CA GLY A 17 9.18 26.13 49.32
C GLY A 17 10.14 27.31 49.40
N ALA A 18 10.05 28.29 48.49
CA ALA A 18 10.55 29.66 48.69
C ALA A 18 9.94 30.60 47.63
N GLY A 19 9.12 31.55 48.07
CA GLY A 19 8.56 32.60 47.22
C GLY A 19 9.42 33.84 47.22
N ILE A 20 9.34 34.61 46.14
CA ILE A 20 9.61 36.06 46.12
C ILE A 20 8.55 36.69 45.22
N ALA A 21 7.80 37.64 45.80
CA ALA A 21 6.86 38.50 45.10
C ALA A 21 7.61 39.63 44.39
N LEU A 22 7.19 40.00 43.17
CA LEU A 22 7.42 41.34 42.67
C LEU A 22 6.29 41.79 41.73
N ALA A 23 5.95 43.05 41.89
CA ALA A 23 4.74 43.73 41.47
C ALA A 23 4.60 43.88 39.94
N ALA A 24 3.35 43.81 39.48
CA ALA A 24 2.95 44.19 38.14
C ALA A 24 3.00 45.72 37.98
N THR A 25 3.78 46.19 37.01
CA THR A 25 3.69 47.56 36.47
C THR A 25 3.25 47.45 35.02
N ILE A 26 2.11 48.09 34.72
CA ILE A 26 1.55 48.21 33.37
C ILE A 26 2.35 49.31 32.65
N ALA A 27 3.04 48.93 31.57
CA ALA A 27 3.65 49.87 30.64
C ALA A 27 2.96 49.71 29.27
N LEU A 28 2.26 50.76 28.84
CA LEU A 28 1.85 50.94 27.45
C LEU A 28 3.10 51.18 26.60
N GLY A 29 3.29 50.39 25.53
CA GLY A 29 4.42 50.54 24.63
C GLY A 29 4.19 49.90 23.26
N ALA A 30 3.96 50.77 22.28
CA ALA A 30 4.25 50.67 20.83
C ALA A 30 3.95 49.36 20.07
N ALA A 31 3.02 49.48 19.11
CA ALA A 31 2.83 48.53 18.02
C ALA A 31 4.06 48.49 17.08
N PRO A 32 4.51 47.31 16.63
CA PRO A 32 5.35 47.20 15.45
C PRO A 32 4.51 46.94 14.20
N ALA A 33 5.04 47.44 13.09
CA ALA A 33 4.43 47.60 11.78
C ALA A 33 3.88 46.31 11.15
N GLN A 34 2.80 46.49 10.40
CA GLN A 34 2.27 45.52 9.44
C GLN A 34 3.35 45.19 8.40
N ALA A 35 3.85 43.95 8.44
CA ALA A 35 4.47 43.34 7.28
C ALA A 35 3.33 42.70 6.46
N THR A 36 2.93 43.38 5.39
CA THR A 36 2.07 42.81 4.36
C THR A 36 2.86 41.76 3.58
N ALA A 37 2.91 40.53 4.12
CA ALA A 37 3.23 39.37 3.33
C ALA A 37 2.10 39.17 2.33
N THR A 38 2.33 39.57 1.08
CA THR A 38 1.54 39.13 -0.07
C THR A 38 1.81 37.64 -0.23
N ALA A 39 1.04 36.82 0.50
CA ALA A 39 0.89 35.42 0.18
C ALA A 39 0.30 35.37 -1.23
N THR A 40 1.14 35.04 -2.22
CA THR A 40 0.66 34.51 -3.48
C THR A 40 -0.18 33.30 -3.12
N ALA A 41 -1.50 33.44 -3.27
CA ALA A 41 -2.44 32.35 -3.16
C ALA A 41 -1.93 31.23 -4.07
N GLY A 42 -1.32 30.21 -3.47
CA GLY A 42 -1.09 28.95 -4.15
C GLY A 42 -2.46 28.50 -4.69
N ASN A 43 -2.46 27.95 -5.90
CA ASN A 43 -3.63 27.32 -6.49
C ASN A 43 -4.12 26.18 -5.58
N ALA A 44 -4.87 26.54 -4.54
CA ALA A 44 -5.69 25.61 -3.80
C ALA A 44 -6.78 25.17 -4.77
N MET A 45 -6.71 23.91 -5.19
CA MET A 45 -7.83 23.26 -5.86
C MET A 45 -9.07 23.48 -5.00
N PRO A 46 -10.13 24.15 -5.49
CA PRO A 46 -11.30 24.44 -4.69
C PRO A 46 -12.00 23.12 -4.35
N ASN A 47 -11.87 22.69 -3.09
CA ASN A 47 -12.69 21.66 -2.43
C ASN A 47 -13.04 20.44 -3.31
N ALA A 48 -12.10 19.98 -4.13
CA ALA A 48 -12.27 18.73 -4.87
C ALA A 48 -12.18 17.61 -3.83
N ALA A 49 -13.24 16.82 -3.70
CA ALA A 49 -13.22 15.66 -2.82
C ALA A 49 -11.98 14.81 -3.11
N GLN A 50 -11.23 14.46 -2.06
CA GLN A 50 -10.06 13.61 -2.16
C GLN A 50 -10.36 12.39 -3.04
N TRP A 51 -9.48 12.05 -3.98
CA TRP A 51 -9.66 10.90 -4.85
C TRP A 51 -9.66 9.62 -4.00
N GLN A 52 -10.82 8.98 -3.95
CA GLN A 52 -11.04 7.73 -3.21
C GLN A 52 -11.12 6.59 -4.19
N GLY A 53 -10.13 5.72 -4.16
CA GLY A 53 -9.93 4.69 -5.16
C GLY A 53 -8.94 3.63 -4.72
N ALA A 54 -8.54 2.78 -5.65
CA ALA A 54 -7.43 1.84 -5.44
C ALA A 54 -6.49 1.83 -6.64
N ALA A 55 -5.23 1.47 -6.39
CA ALA A 55 -4.32 1.07 -7.45
C ALA A 55 -4.79 -0.32 -7.91
N PHE A 56 -4.97 -0.51 -9.20
CA PHE A 56 -5.71 -1.65 -9.74
C PHE A 56 -4.89 -2.45 -10.72
N GLU A 57 -4.96 -3.77 -10.56
CA GLU A 57 -4.46 -4.75 -11.52
C GLU A 57 -5.36 -5.98 -11.41
N GLY A 58 -6.17 -6.22 -12.44
CA GLY A 58 -7.16 -7.27 -12.40
C GLY A 58 -8.05 -7.28 -13.64
N ASP A 59 -9.16 -7.99 -13.56
CA ASP A 59 -10.10 -8.17 -14.66
C ASP A 59 -11.38 -7.33 -14.50
N ARG A 60 -12.32 -7.49 -15.45
CA ARG A 60 -13.61 -6.78 -15.41
C ARG A 60 -14.43 -7.09 -14.17
N ALA A 61 -14.37 -8.32 -13.67
CA ALA A 61 -15.10 -8.71 -12.45
C ALA A 61 -14.53 -8.00 -11.22
N SER A 62 -13.19 -7.96 -11.11
CA SER A 62 -12.48 -7.24 -10.06
C SER A 62 -12.77 -5.74 -10.11
N LEU A 63 -12.84 -5.14 -11.31
CA LEU A 63 -13.20 -3.73 -11.48
C LEU A 63 -14.65 -3.44 -11.05
N ALA A 64 -15.58 -4.32 -11.40
CA ALA A 64 -16.97 -4.21 -10.94
C ALA A 64 -17.06 -4.33 -9.41
N ALA A 65 -16.29 -5.23 -8.81
CA ALA A 65 -16.20 -5.36 -7.35
C ALA A 65 -15.64 -4.08 -6.69
N LEU A 66 -14.64 -3.42 -7.30
CA LEU A 66 -14.09 -2.14 -6.82
C LEU A 66 -15.17 -1.04 -6.81
N ALA A 67 -15.94 -0.92 -7.90
CA ALA A 67 -17.04 0.04 -7.98
C ALA A 67 -18.15 -0.26 -6.94
N ALA A 68 -18.48 -1.55 -6.77
CA ALA A 68 -19.47 -1.99 -5.79
C ALA A 68 -19.04 -1.63 -4.36
N ALA A 69 -17.75 -1.78 -4.05
CA ALA A 69 -17.16 -1.42 -2.76
C ALA A 69 -17.19 0.10 -2.47
N GLY A 70 -17.44 0.96 -3.48
CA GLY A 70 -17.67 2.39 -3.27
C GLY A 70 -16.57 3.31 -3.78
N ALA A 71 -15.52 2.76 -4.40
CA ALA A 71 -14.50 3.54 -5.07
C ALA A 71 -15.11 4.52 -6.09
N LYS A 72 -14.42 5.63 -6.32
CA LYS A 72 -14.77 6.68 -7.30
C LYS A 72 -13.71 6.84 -8.37
N VAL A 73 -12.46 6.56 -8.01
CA VAL A 73 -11.31 6.66 -8.89
C VAL A 73 -10.59 5.32 -8.94
N ILE A 74 -9.99 5.01 -10.07
CA ILE A 74 -9.08 3.88 -10.25
C ILE A 74 -7.77 4.41 -10.80
N ARG A 75 -6.65 3.89 -10.29
CA ARG A 75 -5.32 4.15 -10.86
C ARG A 75 -4.81 2.88 -11.53
N VAL A 76 -4.37 3.02 -12.78
CA VAL A 76 -3.71 1.96 -13.57
C VAL A 76 -2.33 2.42 -14.03
N TYR A 77 -1.50 1.51 -14.52
CA TYR A 77 -0.06 1.74 -14.64
C TYR A 77 0.41 1.99 -16.06
N ARG A 78 -0.25 1.39 -17.05
CA ARG A 78 0.31 1.30 -18.39
C ARG A 78 -0.75 1.31 -19.48
N GLU A 79 -0.32 1.54 -20.69
CA GLU A 79 -1.16 1.74 -21.87
C GLU A 79 -2.00 0.51 -22.23
N SER A 80 -1.52 -0.70 -21.92
CA SER A 80 -2.29 -1.94 -22.11
C SER A 80 -3.55 -1.99 -21.22
N ASP A 81 -3.62 -1.16 -20.18
CA ASP A 81 -4.77 -1.06 -19.28
C ASP A 81 -5.86 -0.13 -19.84
N ALA A 82 -5.71 0.43 -21.05
CA ALA A 82 -6.66 1.39 -21.62
C ALA A 82 -8.09 0.85 -21.74
N TRP A 83 -8.30 -0.46 -21.72
CA TRP A 83 -9.64 -1.07 -21.64
C TRP A 83 -10.40 -0.66 -20.38
N VAL A 84 -9.70 -0.30 -19.30
CA VAL A 84 -10.28 0.18 -18.04
C VAL A 84 -11.03 1.49 -18.23
N LEU A 85 -10.65 2.35 -19.18
CA LEU A 85 -11.35 3.61 -19.44
C LEU A 85 -12.83 3.37 -19.78
N ASP A 86 -13.12 2.48 -20.73
CA ASP A 86 -14.48 2.17 -21.16
C ASP A 86 -15.28 1.49 -20.03
N GLU A 87 -14.67 0.53 -19.32
CA GLU A 87 -15.36 -0.21 -18.25
C GLU A 87 -15.59 0.67 -17.01
N ALA A 88 -14.63 1.51 -16.64
CA ALA A 88 -14.78 2.50 -15.58
C ALA A 88 -15.91 3.48 -15.90
N HIS A 89 -16.02 3.95 -17.15
CA HIS A 89 -17.10 4.84 -17.55
C HIS A 89 -18.48 4.22 -17.33
N LYS A 90 -18.66 2.94 -17.73
CA LYS A 90 -19.93 2.20 -17.53
C LYS A 90 -20.29 2.08 -16.05
N LEU A 91 -19.29 2.02 -15.18
CA LEU A 91 -19.44 1.90 -13.73
C LEU A 91 -19.50 3.27 -13.01
N GLY A 92 -19.42 4.38 -13.73
CA GLY A 92 -19.39 5.73 -13.16
C GLY A 92 -18.10 6.07 -12.41
N LEU A 93 -17.01 5.36 -12.71
CA LEU A 93 -15.67 5.59 -12.16
C LEU A 93 -14.87 6.57 -13.04
N LYS A 94 -13.88 7.18 -12.41
CA LYS A 94 -12.85 8.02 -13.05
C LYS A 94 -11.49 7.32 -13.02
N VAL A 95 -10.61 7.60 -13.99
CA VAL A 95 -9.36 6.87 -14.19
C VAL A 95 -8.16 7.81 -14.16
N VAL A 96 -7.20 7.52 -13.29
CA VAL A 96 -5.81 7.98 -13.43
C VAL A 96 -5.12 6.99 -14.38
N MET A 97 -4.99 7.40 -15.65
CA MET A 97 -4.48 6.53 -16.72
C MET A 97 -2.95 6.56 -16.73
N GLY A 98 -2.33 5.43 -16.44
CA GLY A 98 -0.88 5.29 -16.43
C GLY A 98 -0.25 5.29 -17.82
N ILE A 99 0.93 5.88 -17.90
CA ILE A 99 1.85 5.89 -19.04
C ILE A 99 3.15 5.28 -18.52
N TRP A 100 3.49 4.09 -19.00
CA TRP A 100 4.69 3.39 -18.55
C TRP A 100 5.91 3.97 -19.25
N LEU A 101 6.92 4.37 -18.47
CA LEU A 101 8.20 4.85 -19.00
C LEU A 101 9.26 3.76 -18.83
N GLY A 102 10.26 3.76 -19.70
CA GLY A 102 11.40 2.86 -19.61
C GLY A 102 12.21 3.12 -18.35
N HIS A 103 12.49 2.05 -17.60
CA HIS A 103 13.29 2.08 -16.37
C HIS A 103 14.76 1.76 -16.66
N PRO A 104 15.72 2.50 -16.08
CA PRO A 104 17.14 2.14 -16.13
C PRO A 104 17.45 0.73 -15.60
N ARG A 105 16.75 0.28 -14.56
CA ARG A 105 16.86 -1.10 -14.03
C ARG A 105 16.47 -2.19 -15.05
N HIS A 106 15.70 -1.83 -16.09
CA HIS A 106 15.33 -2.70 -17.21
C HIS A 106 16.21 -2.50 -18.45
N GLY A 107 17.30 -1.73 -18.32
CA GLY A 107 18.22 -1.42 -19.42
C GLY A 107 17.84 -0.22 -20.26
N PHE A 108 16.81 0.58 -19.88
CA PHE A 108 16.50 1.82 -20.58
C PHE A 108 17.57 2.88 -20.29
N ARG A 109 18.28 3.33 -21.32
CA ARG A 109 19.36 4.30 -21.19
C ARG A 109 18.81 5.72 -21.37
N LEU A 110 18.84 6.53 -20.32
CA LEU A 110 18.30 7.90 -20.33
C LEU A 110 19.09 8.86 -21.23
N GLU A 111 20.31 8.50 -21.59
CA GLU A 111 21.15 9.23 -22.54
C GLU A 111 20.94 8.80 -24.01
N ASP A 112 20.18 7.72 -24.26
CA ASP A 112 19.86 7.27 -25.61
C ASP A 112 18.70 8.11 -26.19
N GLU A 113 19.06 9.10 -27.00
CA GLU A 113 18.10 9.99 -27.66
C GLU A 113 17.13 9.24 -28.59
N ALA A 114 17.58 8.17 -29.26
CA ALA A 114 16.73 7.42 -30.17
C ALA A 114 15.65 6.65 -29.39
N ALA A 115 16.03 6.01 -28.28
CA ALA A 115 15.10 5.34 -27.38
C ALA A 115 14.09 6.32 -26.76
N ARG A 116 14.56 7.48 -26.28
CA ARG A 116 13.69 8.53 -25.71
C ARG A 116 12.72 9.11 -26.74
N ASN A 117 13.17 9.36 -27.96
CA ASN A 117 12.32 9.85 -29.04
C ASN A 117 11.29 8.80 -29.48
N ALA A 118 11.63 7.51 -29.44
CA ALA A 118 10.70 6.42 -29.72
C ALA A 118 9.60 6.35 -28.64
N GLN A 119 9.99 6.39 -27.36
CA GLN A 119 9.04 6.45 -26.22
C GLN A 119 8.13 7.67 -26.33
N GLU A 120 8.70 8.85 -26.59
CA GLU A 120 7.94 10.09 -26.74
C GLU A 120 6.84 9.98 -27.81
N LYS A 121 7.17 9.40 -28.98
CA LYS A 121 6.19 9.20 -30.06
C LYS A 121 5.06 8.26 -29.65
N GLN A 122 5.37 7.20 -28.91
CA GLN A 122 4.37 6.25 -28.39
C GLN A 122 3.44 6.94 -27.39
N VAL A 123 4.00 7.67 -26.42
CA VAL A 123 3.25 8.45 -25.44
C VAL A 123 2.36 9.48 -26.14
N ALA A 124 2.90 10.23 -27.09
CA ALA A 124 2.14 11.26 -27.81
C ALA A 124 0.97 10.67 -28.61
N ALA A 125 1.15 9.50 -29.22
CA ALA A 125 0.07 8.80 -29.91
C ALA A 125 -1.02 8.33 -28.94
N PHE A 126 -0.63 7.79 -27.78
CA PHE A 126 -1.56 7.32 -26.76
C PHE A 126 -2.39 8.45 -26.16
N VAL A 127 -1.75 9.56 -25.75
CA VAL A 127 -2.45 10.73 -25.18
C VAL A 127 -3.44 11.31 -26.18
N ARG A 128 -3.04 11.53 -27.45
CA ARG A 128 -3.95 12.06 -28.49
C ARG A 128 -5.18 11.17 -28.69
N ARG A 129 -5.02 9.85 -28.55
CA ARG A 129 -6.10 8.88 -28.72
C ARG A 129 -7.11 8.95 -27.56
N TYR A 130 -6.67 9.11 -26.33
CA TYR A 130 -7.52 8.94 -25.14
C TYR A 130 -7.80 10.21 -24.34
N ARG A 131 -7.17 11.36 -24.64
CA ARG A 131 -7.37 12.65 -23.94
C ARG A 131 -8.81 13.14 -23.84
N ASN A 132 -9.70 12.70 -24.73
CA ASN A 132 -11.12 13.09 -24.71
C ASN A 132 -12.03 12.03 -24.07
N HIS A 133 -11.45 10.97 -23.48
CA HIS A 133 -12.23 9.89 -22.91
C HIS A 133 -12.97 10.37 -21.64
N PRO A 134 -14.30 10.20 -21.52
CA PRO A 134 -15.08 10.77 -20.43
C PRO A 134 -14.72 10.26 -19.03
N ALA A 135 -14.15 9.06 -18.91
CA ALA A 135 -13.66 8.53 -17.64
C ALA A 135 -12.26 9.02 -17.26
N LEU A 136 -11.50 9.64 -18.17
CA LEU A 136 -10.15 10.13 -17.84
C LEU A 136 -10.23 11.22 -16.76
N LEU A 137 -9.33 11.14 -15.78
CA LEU A 137 -9.20 12.11 -14.69
C LEU A 137 -7.84 12.77 -14.68
N ALA A 138 -6.78 11.98 -14.86
CA ALA A 138 -5.39 12.43 -14.82
C ALA A 138 -4.50 11.43 -15.58
N TRP A 139 -3.30 11.87 -15.94
CA TRP A 139 -2.26 11.04 -16.53
C TRP A 139 -1.20 10.68 -15.49
N GLY A 140 -1.04 9.40 -15.17
CA GLY A 140 0.06 8.90 -14.34
C GLY A 140 1.31 8.73 -15.20
N VAL A 141 2.25 9.67 -15.15
CA VAL A 141 3.45 9.67 -15.99
C VAL A 141 4.60 8.98 -15.24
N GLY A 142 4.87 7.73 -15.59
CA GLY A 142 5.86 6.90 -14.92
C GLY A 142 5.42 6.42 -13.52
N ASN A 143 6.08 5.36 -13.06
CA ASN A 143 5.95 4.81 -11.72
C ASN A 143 7.31 4.33 -11.25
N GLU A 144 7.86 5.00 -10.24
CA GLU A 144 9.14 4.67 -9.62
C GLU A 144 10.26 4.43 -10.66
N VAL A 145 10.36 5.34 -11.64
CA VAL A 145 11.36 5.24 -12.72
C VAL A 145 12.78 5.27 -12.15
N GLU A 146 12.94 5.91 -10.99
CA GLU A 146 14.18 6.02 -10.24
C GLU A 146 14.59 4.77 -9.43
N THR A 147 13.75 3.73 -9.37
CA THR A 147 14.04 2.55 -8.54
C THR A 147 15.39 1.94 -8.91
N ASP A 148 16.18 1.64 -7.86
CA ASP A 148 17.56 1.13 -7.93
C ASP A 148 18.60 2.14 -8.49
N MET A 149 18.27 3.43 -8.56
CA MET A 149 19.22 4.47 -8.91
C MET A 149 19.86 5.11 -7.66
N PRO A 150 21.19 5.26 -7.63
CA PRO A 150 21.88 6.03 -6.59
C PRO A 150 21.45 7.52 -6.61
N ASP A 151 21.44 8.12 -7.80
CA ASP A 151 20.95 9.47 -8.06
C ASP A 151 19.64 9.40 -8.86
N PRO A 152 18.49 9.81 -8.29
CA PRO A 152 17.20 9.73 -8.96
C PRO A 152 16.92 10.90 -9.93
N MET A 153 17.70 11.99 -9.89
CA MET A 153 17.42 13.23 -10.63
C MET A 153 17.30 13.02 -12.15
N PRO A 154 18.16 12.23 -12.83
CA PRO A 154 18.02 11.99 -14.27
C PRO A 154 16.68 11.34 -14.64
N ALA A 155 16.20 10.38 -13.83
CA ALA A 155 14.92 9.73 -14.06
C ALA A 155 13.75 10.71 -13.85
N TRP A 156 13.77 11.48 -12.75
CA TRP A 156 12.75 12.48 -12.48
C TRP A 156 12.69 13.58 -13.54
N HIS A 157 13.83 14.02 -14.08
CA HIS A 157 13.87 14.95 -15.19
C HIS A 157 13.28 14.38 -16.48
N GLU A 158 13.49 13.09 -16.76
CA GLU A 158 12.84 12.46 -17.92
C GLU A 158 11.33 12.37 -17.74
N VAL A 159 10.87 12.01 -16.53
CA VAL A 159 9.44 12.01 -16.20
C VAL A 159 8.83 13.40 -16.37
N ASP A 160 9.48 14.45 -15.85
CA ASP A 160 9.02 15.84 -15.99
C ASP A 160 8.94 16.29 -17.45
N ARG A 161 9.95 15.91 -18.26
CA ARG A 161 9.95 16.20 -19.69
C ARG A 161 8.76 15.57 -20.41
N ILE A 162 8.48 14.30 -20.13
CA ILE A 162 7.31 13.61 -20.69
C ILE A 162 6.00 14.22 -20.15
N ALA A 163 5.93 14.60 -18.88
CA ALA A 163 4.76 15.31 -18.34
C ALA A 163 4.52 16.64 -19.09
N GLY A 164 5.58 17.37 -19.44
CA GLY A 164 5.49 18.56 -20.29
C GLY A 164 4.89 18.28 -21.67
N LEU A 165 5.28 17.18 -22.32
CA LEU A 165 4.66 16.75 -23.58
C LEU A 165 3.17 16.44 -23.37
N VAL A 166 2.84 15.62 -22.36
CA VAL A 166 1.46 15.20 -22.08
C VAL A 166 0.57 16.43 -21.87
N LYS A 167 1.02 17.39 -21.06
CA LYS A 167 0.31 18.65 -20.78
C LYS A 167 0.11 19.52 -22.03
N ALA A 168 1.07 19.56 -22.94
CA ALA A 168 0.92 20.27 -24.21
C ALA A 168 -0.10 19.61 -25.14
N LEU A 169 -0.23 18.28 -25.09
CA LEU A 169 -1.20 17.52 -25.88
C LEU A 169 -2.60 17.48 -25.25
N ASP A 170 -2.68 17.54 -23.93
CA ASP A 170 -3.91 17.48 -23.16
C ASP A 170 -3.86 18.43 -21.95
N PRO A 171 -4.20 19.72 -22.15
CA PRO A 171 -4.23 20.69 -21.06
C PRO A 171 -5.43 20.53 -20.13
N ALA A 172 -6.38 19.63 -20.43
CA ALA A 172 -7.60 19.44 -19.65
C ALA A 172 -7.42 18.51 -18.44
N HIS A 173 -6.41 17.63 -18.48
CA HIS A 173 -6.15 16.65 -17.42
C HIS A 173 -4.76 16.86 -16.79
N PRO A 174 -4.64 16.84 -15.45
CA PRO A 174 -3.37 16.99 -14.77
C PRO A 174 -2.45 15.79 -14.98
N THR A 175 -1.16 16.04 -14.85
CA THR A 175 -0.11 15.02 -14.84
C THR A 175 0.30 14.67 -13.40
N LEU A 176 0.50 13.38 -13.14
CA LEU A 176 0.91 12.81 -11.86
C LEU A 176 2.21 12.02 -12.04
N MET A 177 3.31 12.49 -11.46
CA MET A 177 4.56 11.71 -11.37
C MET A 177 4.53 10.87 -10.11
N VAL A 178 4.78 9.56 -10.20
CA VAL A 178 4.78 8.66 -9.04
C VAL A 178 6.19 8.19 -8.71
N VAL A 179 6.61 8.41 -7.45
CA VAL A 179 7.92 8.02 -6.90
C VAL A 179 7.75 7.09 -5.69
N ALA A 180 8.81 6.36 -5.36
CA ALA A 180 8.85 5.57 -4.12
C ALA A 180 8.97 6.48 -2.89
N ASP A 181 8.48 6.04 -1.72
CA ASP A 181 8.79 6.72 -0.47
C ASP A 181 10.31 6.84 -0.26
N THR A 182 10.75 8.02 0.17
CA THR A 182 12.17 8.39 0.05
C THR A 182 12.66 9.24 1.22
N SER A 183 13.97 9.48 1.30
CA SER A 183 14.56 10.25 2.39
C SER A 183 14.13 11.72 2.37
N MET A 184 14.27 12.42 3.51
CA MET A 184 14.05 13.88 3.57
C MET A 184 14.96 14.68 2.62
N GLU A 185 16.15 14.18 2.31
CA GLU A 185 17.05 14.80 1.33
C GLU A 185 16.47 14.70 -0.09
N ARG A 186 16.02 13.50 -0.49
CA ARG A 186 15.41 13.25 -1.80
C ARG A 186 14.06 13.97 -1.94
N LEU A 187 13.28 14.11 -0.87
CA LEU A 187 12.08 14.96 -0.88
C LEU A 187 12.42 16.45 -1.12
N ARG A 188 13.52 16.97 -0.54
CA ARG A 188 13.94 18.36 -0.83
C ARG A 188 14.40 18.54 -2.27
N GLN A 189 15.03 17.52 -2.86
CA GLN A 189 15.36 17.52 -4.29
C GLN A 189 14.07 17.56 -5.15
N LEU A 190 13.07 16.75 -4.80
CA LEU A 190 11.75 16.76 -5.47
C LEU A 190 11.04 18.11 -5.36
N ALA A 191 11.14 18.80 -4.23
CA ALA A 191 10.59 20.15 -4.04
C ALA A 191 11.17 21.17 -5.04
N GLY A 192 12.46 21.04 -5.38
CA GLY A 192 13.13 21.86 -6.39
C GLY A 192 12.96 21.37 -7.83
N CYS A 193 12.40 20.17 -8.03
CA CYS A 193 12.32 19.52 -9.34
C CYS A 193 10.99 19.79 -10.08
N CYS A 194 11.06 19.46 -11.36
CA CYS A 194 9.97 18.84 -12.08
C CYS A 194 8.76 19.77 -12.27
N LYS A 195 8.97 20.91 -12.93
CA LYS A 195 8.00 22.01 -12.98
C LYS A 195 6.77 21.72 -13.83
N GLN A 196 6.86 20.76 -14.74
CA GLN A 196 5.78 20.41 -15.66
C GLN A 196 4.75 19.47 -15.01
N VAL A 197 5.19 18.69 -14.02
CA VAL A 197 4.33 17.80 -13.23
C VAL A 197 3.36 18.60 -12.35
N ASP A 198 2.06 18.35 -12.48
CA ASP A 198 1.02 19.04 -11.71
C ASP A 198 0.85 18.48 -10.29
N MET A 199 0.99 17.16 -10.13
CA MET A 199 0.78 16.45 -8.85
C MET A 199 1.90 15.46 -8.57
N LEU A 200 2.26 15.30 -7.30
CA LEU A 200 3.25 14.31 -6.87
C LEU A 200 2.54 13.09 -6.29
N GLY A 201 2.83 11.91 -6.83
CA GLY A 201 2.42 10.62 -6.29
C GLY A 201 3.53 10.01 -5.46
N ILE A 202 3.20 9.47 -4.29
CA ILE A 202 4.14 8.73 -3.44
C ILE A 202 3.57 7.34 -3.16
N ASN A 203 4.33 6.31 -3.48
CA ASN A 203 4.07 4.94 -3.06
C ASN A 203 4.62 4.76 -1.64
N ILE A 204 3.75 4.48 -0.67
CA ILE A 204 4.11 4.46 0.75
C ILE A 204 3.50 3.27 1.49
N TYR A 205 4.29 2.70 2.38
CA TYR A 205 3.97 1.49 3.12
C TYR A 205 4.23 1.68 4.61
N ALA A 206 3.48 0.94 5.42
CA ALA A 206 3.60 0.88 6.87
C ALA A 206 3.48 2.26 7.55
N GLY A 207 4.19 2.46 8.66
CA GLY A 207 4.05 3.62 9.53
C GLY A 207 4.47 4.96 8.91
N ALA A 208 5.23 4.97 7.82
CA ALA A 208 5.68 6.18 7.14
C ALA A 208 4.51 7.02 6.59
N VAL A 209 3.32 6.43 6.43
CA VAL A 209 2.13 7.19 6.05
C VAL A 209 1.77 8.26 7.10
N PHE A 210 2.06 8.03 8.37
CA PHE A 210 1.63 8.91 9.48
C PHE A 210 2.55 10.13 9.67
N ASP A 211 3.81 10.08 9.21
CA ASP A 211 4.74 11.22 9.24
C ASP A 211 4.83 11.96 7.90
N LEU A 212 4.28 11.38 6.82
CA LEU A 212 4.29 11.94 5.47
C LEU A 212 3.86 13.41 5.40
N PRO A 213 2.72 13.86 5.99
CA PRO A 213 2.33 15.27 5.88
C PRO A 213 3.36 16.23 6.48
N GLN A 214 4.03 15.85 7.56
CA GLN A 214 5.08 16.65 8.16
C GLN A 214 6.32 16.67 7.27
N ARG A 215 6.74 15.51 6.76
CA ARG A 215 7.88 15.39 5.85
C ARG A 215 7.71 16.25 4.60
N LEU A 216 6.53 16.22 3.99
CA LEU A 216 6.20 17.04 2.81
C LEU A 216 6.37 18.54 3.09
N ARG A 217 5.80 19.03 4.19
CA ARG A 217 5.93 20.44 4.62
C ARG A 217 7.38 20.82 4.90
N THR A 218 8.12 19.97 5.63
CA THR A 218 9.52 20.22 5.97
C THR A 218 10.43 20.18 4.74
N ALA A 219 10.09 19.40 3.73
CA ALA A 219 10.82 19.34 2.47
C ALA A 219 10.52 20.52 1.53
N GLY A 220 9.41 21.24 1.75
CA GLY A 220 8.95 22.31 0.87
C GLY A 220 8.22 21.80 -0.38
N ILE A 221 7.55 20.64 -0.30
CA ILE A 221 6.69 20.17 -1.39
C ILE A 221 5.42 21.03 -1.39
N ASP A 222 5.25 21.85 -2.43
CA ASP A 222 4.09 22.76 -2.55
C ASP A 222 2.96 22.20 -3.43
N LYS A 223 3.19 21.07 -4.10
CA LYS A 223 2.20 20.44 -4.99
C LYS A 223 1.15 19.65 -4.20
N PRO A 224 -0.06 19.46 -4.76
CA PRO A 224 -0.98 18.42 -4.29
C PRO A 224 -0.31 17.05 -4.35
N VAL A 225 -0.47 16.26 -3.28
CA VAL A 225 0.12 14.93 -3.17
C VAL A 225 -0.96 13.86 -3.26
N VAL A 226 -0.67 12.82 -4.02
CA VAL A 226 -1.48 11.60 -4.09
C VAL A 226 -0.68 10.49 -3.41
N VAL A 227 -1.29 9.79 -2.46
CA VAL A 227 -0.76 8.50 -2.02
C VAL A 227 -1.11 7.49 -3.12
N ALA A 228 -0.18 7.28 -4.05
CA ALA A 228 -0.40 6.60 -5.31
C ALA A 228 -0.43 5.06 -5.16
N GLU A 229 0.21 4.57 -4.11
CA GLU A 229 0.06 3.24 -3.53
C GLU A 229 0.12 3.37 -2.00
N LEU A 230 -0.87 2.78 -1.33
CA LEU A 230 -0.89 2.63 0.11
C LEU A 230 -0.93 1.14 0.43
N GLY A 231 0.10 0.64 1.08
CA GLY A 231 0.10 -0.73 1.60
C GLY A 231 0.37 -0.76 3.11
N PRO A 232 0.05 -1.89 3.77
CA PRO A 232 0.44 -2.14 5.15
C PRO A 232 1.97 -2.38 5.21
N LEU A 233 2.43 -3.40 5.93
CA LEU A 233 3.87 -3.67 6.05
C LEU A 233 4.45 -4.24 4.75
N GLY A 234 5.44 -3.58 4.15
CA GLY A 234 6.20 -4.13 3.02
C GLY A 234 7.14 -5.26 3.45
N GLN A 235 7.43 -6.22 2.57
CA GLN A 235 8.30 -7.37 2.84
C GLN A 235 9.73 -7.00 3.22
N TRP A 236 10.21 -5.84 2.74
CA TRP A 236 11.51 -5.29 3.10
C TRP A 236 11.56 -4.69 4.51
N GLN A 237 10.40 -4.38 5.12
CA GLN A 237 10.27 -3.84 6.48
C GLN A 237 9.92 -4.92 7.52
N ALA A 238 9.52 -6.12 7.06
CA ALA A 238 9.05 -7.18 7.93
C ALA A 238 10.18 -7.78 8.79
N GLY A 239 9.84 -8.14 10.03
CA GLY A 239 10.68 -8.99 10.86
C GLY A 239 10.90 -10.34 10.17
N ARG A 240 12.07 -10.95 10.37
CA ARG A 240 12.46 -12.19 9.70
C ARG A 240 12.70 -13.32 10.69
N LYS A 241 12.36 -14.54 10.30
CA LYS A 241 12.80 -15.76 10.97
C LYS A 241 14.32 -15.95 10.81
N PRO A 242 14.99 -16.79 11.63
CA PRO A 242 16.44 -17.01 11.53
C PRO A 242 16.92 -17.48 10.14
N TRP A 243 16.08 -18.16 9.37
CA TRP A 243 16.37 -18.57 7.99
C TRP A 243 15.96 -17.54 6.92
N GLY A 244 15.68 -16.29 7.32
CA GLY A 244 15.44 -15.17 6.43
C GLY A 244 14.00 -14.96 5.96
N ALA A 245 13.08 -15.92 6.18
CA ALA A 245 11.69 -15.79 5.78
C ALA A 245 11.00 -14.60 6.50
N PRO A 246 10.38 -13.66 5.77
CA PRO A 246 9.72 -12.51 6.38
C PRO A 246 8.36 -12.90 7.00
N VAL A 247 8.02 -12.31 8.13
CA VAL A 247 6.75 -12.54 8.83
C VAL A 247 5.69 -11.61 8.26
N GLU A 248 4.64 -12.21 7.70
CA GLU A 248 3.54 -11.48 7.10
C GLU A 248 2.44 -11.18 8.14
N LEU A 249 1.80 -10.03 8.01
CA LEU A 249 0.62 -9.67 8.81
C LEU A 249 -0.59 -10.53 8.41
N THR A 250 -1.51 -10.76 9.36
CA THR A 250 -2.82 -11.34 9.03
C THR A 250 -3.67 -10.33 8.25
N SER A 251 -4.68 -10.80 7.50
CA SER A 251 -5.65 -9.91 6.83
C SER A 251 -6.35 -8.96 7.80
N SER A 252 -6.56 -9.36 9.05
CA SER A 252 -7.16 -8.52 10.10
C SER A 252 -6.22 -7.39 10.52
N GLN A 253 -4.93 -7.67 10.73
CA GLN A 253 -3.92 -6.64 11.03
C GLN A 253 -3.74 -5.67 9.85
N LYS A 254 -3.78 -6.18 8.61
CA LYS A 254 -3.74 -5.34 7.41
C LYS A 254 -5.00 -4.46 7.29
N ALA A 255 -6.18 -4.98 7.62
CA ALA A 255 -7.43 -4.23 7.65
C ALA A 255 -7.41 -3.09 8.69
N GLU A 256 -6.90 -3.36 9.90
CA GLU A 256 -6.71 -2.35 10.94
C GLU A 256 -5.76 -1.22 10.49
N PHE A 257 -4.70 -1.57 9.75
CA PHE A 257 -3.83 -0.57 9.14
C PHE A 257 -4.61 0.32 8.18
N PHE A 258 -5.35 -0.24 7.22
CA PHE A 258 -6.11 0.53 6.25
C PHE A 258 -7.14 1.44 6.91
N ALA A 259 -7.88 0.92 7.91
CA ALA A 259 -8.86 1.72 8.66
C ALA A 259 -8.21 2.96 9.30
N ARG A 260 -7.05 2.80 9.96
CA ARG A 260 -6.33 3.92 10.59
C ARG A 260 -5.71 4.87 9.57
N ALA A 261 -5.01 4.34 8.56
CA ALA A 261 -4.31 5.13 7.56
C ALA A 261 -5.27 5.99 6.73
N LEU A 262 -6.40 5.42 6.29
CA LEU A 262 -7.41 6.15 5.52
C LEU A 262 -8.12 7.21 6.34
N ALA A 263 -8.45 6.93 7.60
CA ALA A 263 -9.00 7.93 8.50
C ALA A 263 -8.04 9.11 8.68
N PHE A 264 -6.76 8.84 8.92
CA PHE A 264 -5.72 9.84 9.06
C PHE A 264 -5.52 10.67 7.79
N LEU A 265 -5.34 10.03 6.63
CA LEU A 265 -5.06 10.69 5.35
C LEU A 265 -6.23 11.55 4.86
N ARG A 266 -7.47 11.18 5.19
CA ARG A 266 -8.66 11.97 4.85
C ARG A 266 -8.65 13.36 5.50
N GLU A 267 -7.97 13.51 6.62
CA GLU A 267 -7.86 14.78 7.37
C GLU A 267 -6.69 15.64 6.91
N GLN A 268 -5.88 15.18 5.95
CA GLN A 268 -4.67 15.89 5.51
C GLN A 268 -4.94 16.77 4.27
N PRO A 269 -4.90 18.12 4.39
CA PRO A 269 -5.31 19.01 3.28
C PRO A 269 -4.45 18.92 2.02
N GLN A 270 -3.17 18.53 2.15
CA GLN A 270 -2.26 18.38 1.02
C GLN A 270 -2.50 17.07 0.24
N ILE A 271 -3.20 16.11 0.83
CA ILE A 271 -3.43 14.78 0.23
C ILE A 271 -4.68 14.84 -0.64
N ALA A 272 -4.47 14.96 -1.95
CA ALA A 272 -5.51 15.06 -2.97
C ALA A 272 -6.11 13.70 -3.38
N GLY A 273 -5.44 12.58 -3.05
CA GLY A 273 -5.92 11.24 -3.39
C GLY A 273 -5.20 10.13 -2.63
N VAL A 274 -5.87 8.99 -2.45
CA VAL A 274 -5.31 7.80 -1.80
C VAL A 274 -5.75 6.54 -2.54
N PHE A 275 -4.77 5.71 -2.91
CA PHE A 275 -4.96 4.48 -3.66
C PHE A 275 -4.33 3.29 -2.91
N PRO A 276 -5.10 2.56 -2.09
CA PRO A 276 -4.69 1.27 -1.53
C PRO A 276 -4.21 0.33 -2.62
N PHE A 277 -3.09 -0.35 -2.34
CA PHE A 277 -2.42 -1.27 -3.24
C PHE A 277 -2.49 -2.69 -2.67
N LEU A 278 -2.85 -3.70 -3.44
CA LEU A 278 -3.28 -3.72 -4.85
C LEU A 278 -4.72 -4.25 -4.94
N TRP A 279 -5.63 -3.53 -5.61
CA TRP A 279 -6.95 -4.08 -5.89
C TRP A 279 -6.85 -5.14 -6.99
N GLY A 280 -6.72 -6.38 -6.54
CA GLY A 280 -6.34 -7.53 -7.35
C GLY A 280 -5.65 -8.56 -6.48
N ALA A 281 -5.07 -9.56 -7.13
CA ALA A 281 -4.25 -10.58 -6.51
C ALA A 281 -2.94 -10.72 -7.28
N LYS A 282 -1.83 -10.80 -6.55
CA LYS A 282 -0.48 -10.80 -7.13
C LYS A 282 0.45 -11.62 -6.25
N GLN A 283 1.27 -12.45 -6.88
CA GLN A 283 2.42 -13.07 -6.23
C GLN A 283 3.51 -12.02 -6.06
N GLU A 284 3.77 -11.63 -4.81
CA GLU A 284 4.88 -10.73 -4.46
C GLU A 284 5.30 -11.01 -3.02
N GLN A 285 6.46 -11.65 -2.84
CA GLN A 285 6.90 -12.37 -1.64
C GLN A 285 6.00 -13.56 -1.26
N THR A 286 4.69 -13.36 -1.18
CA THR A 286 3.65 -14.39 -1.02
C THR A 286 2.44 -14.04 -1.89
N GLU A 287 1.54 -15.00 -2.06
CA GLU A 287 0.26 -14.81 -2.75
C GLU A 287 -0.74 -13.93 -1.96
N THR A 288 -0.43 -13.55 -0.72
CA THR A 288 -1.32 -12.76 0.14
C THR A 288 -0.72 -11.42 0.58
N TRP A 289 0.53 -11.10 0.19
CA TRP A 289 1.25 -9.98 0.79
C TRP A 289 0.57 -8.63 0.53
N HIS A 290 0.37 -8.29 -0.74
CA HIS A 290 -0.16 -6.99 -1.17
C HIS A 290 -1.55 -7.06 -1.80
N GLY A 291 -1.99 -8.23 -2.27
CA GLY A 291 -3.31 -8.39 -2.87
C GLY A 291 -4.44 -8.06 -1.89
N LEU A 292 -5.31 -7.12 -2.27
CA LEU A 292 -6.54 -6.81 -1.54
C LEU A 292 -7.63 -7.87 -1.79
N LEU A 293 -7.52 -8.60 -2.91
CA LEU A 293 -8.32 -9.77 -3.23
C LEU A 293 -7.42 -11.02 -3.17
N LEU A 294 -8.04 -12.17 -2.90
CA LEU A 294 -7.39 -13.46 -3.13
C LEU A 294 -7.40 -13.82 -4.61
N ASN A 295 -6.59 -14.80 -5.01
CA ASN A 295 -6.47 -15.25 -6.42
C ASN A 295 -7.81 -15.67 -7.05
N ASP A 296 -8.77 -16.11 -6.25
CA ASP A 296 -10.12 -16.48 -6.68
C ASP A 296 -11.11 -15.30 -6.66
N GLY A 297 -10.64 -14.08 -6.44
CA GLY A 297 -11.43 -12.87 -6.33
C GLY A 297 -12.07 -12.64 -4.96
N SER A 298 -11.82 -13.51 -3.98
CA SER A 298 -12.44 -13.39 -2.65
C SER A 298 -12.02 -12.11 -1.94
N GLN A 299 -13.00 -11.46 -1.33
CA GLN A 299 -12.83 -10.28 -0.50
C GLN A 299 -12.40 -10.65 0.92
N THR A 300 -11.76 -9.71 1.59
CA THR A 300 -11.23 -9.88 2.95
C THR A 300 -11.61 -8.69 3.85
N ALA A 301 -11.20 -8.75 5.12
CA ALA A 301 -11.36 -7.62 6.03
C ALA A 301 -10.68 -6.33 5.51
N MET A 302 -9.64 -6.45 4.66
CA MET A 302 -9.00 -5.31 4.02
C MET A 302 -9.99 -4.58 3.12
N THR A 303 -10.68 -5.30 2.22
CA THR A 303 -11.69 -4.72 1.33
C THR A 303 -12.88 -4.13 2.10
N ASP A 304 -13.24 -4.71 3.25
CA ASP A 304 -14.29 -4.14 4.10
C ASP A 304 -13.87 -2.80 4.71
N ALA A 305 -12.63 -2.70 5.18
CA ALA A 305 -12.08 -1.45 5.70
C ALA A 305 -12.06 -0.36 4.62
N LEU A 306 -11.68 -0.70 3.38
CA LEU A 306 -11.73 0.22 2.25
C LEU A 306 -13.16 0.66 1.94
N SER A 307 -14.07 -0.30 1.84
CA SER A 307 -15.48 -0.07 1.51
C SER A 307 -16.16 0.84 2.54
N ALA A 308 -15.88 0.63 3.83
CA ALA A 308 -16.33 1.50 4.91
C ALA A 308 -15.73 2.92 4.81
N ALA A 309 -14.43 3.05 4.50
CA ALA A 309 -13.78 4.35 4.33
C ALA A 309 -14.36 5.15 3.14
N TRP A 310 -14.84 4.45 2.11
CA TRP A 310 -15.55 5.05 0.95
C TRP A 310 -17.06 5.24 1.18
N GLY A 311 -17.55 5.04 2.41
CA GLY A 311 -18.94 5.30 2.78
C GLY A 311 -19.92 4.20 2.40
N LYS A 312 -19.45 3.00 2.07
CA LYS A 312 -20.27 1.81 1.78
C LYS A 312 -19.86 0.62 2.65
N PRO A 313 -20.11 0.62 3.97
CA PRO A 313 -19.74 -0.51 4.82
C PRO A 313 -20.36 -1.83 4.32
N ALA A 314 -19.61 -2.92 4.42
CA ALA A 314 -20.07 -4.23 4.00
C ALA A 314 -21.25 -4.72 4.85
N GLY A 315 -22.32 -5.21 4.20
CA GLY A 315 -23.47 -5.81 4.90
C GLY A 315 -23.14 -7.15 5.58
N ALA A 316 -22.17 -7.90 5.04
CA ALA A 316 -21.59 -9.10 5.63
C ALA A 316 -20.06 -8.92 5.68
N PRO A 317 -19.49 -8.56 6.85
CA PRO A 317 -18.04 -8.44 7.01
C PRO A 317 -17.33 -9.79 6.94
N ALA A 318 -16.11 -9.80 6.42
CA ALA A 318 -15.21 -10.94 6.39
C ALA A 318 -14.87 -11.42 7.82
N PRO A 319 -14.47 -12.69 7.99
CA PRO A 319 -14.00 -13.19 9.27
C PRO A 319 -12.76 -12.42 9.76
N GLN A 320 -12.56 -12.42 11.08
CA GLN A 320 -11.42 -11.78 11.73
C GLN A 320 -10.55 -12.80 12.45
N ILE A 321 -9.23 -12.68 12.28
CA ILE A 321 -8.22 -13.51 12.97
C ILE A 321 -7.75 -12.75 14.21
N ARG A 322 -7.90 -13.41 15.37
CA ARG A 322 -7.46 -12.91 16.69
C ARG A 322 -6.09 -13.45 17.09
N GLY A 323 -5.72 -14.62 16.58
CA GLY A 323 -4.44 -15.24 16.87
C GLY A 323 -4.11 -16.36 15.90
N ILE A 324 -2.82 -16.61 15.73
CA ILE A 324 -2.26 -17.73 14.94
C ILE A 324 -1.08 -18.34 15.69
N GLY A 325 -0.81 -19.61 15.43
CA GLY A 325 0.35 -20.27 16.02
C GLY A 325 0.74 -21.55 15.29
N ILE A 326 2.03 -21.86 15.34
CA ILE A 326 2.61 -23.13 14.95
C ILE A 326 3.45 -23.63 16.14
N GLY A 327 3.40 -24.93 16.42
CA GLY A 327 3.95 -25.49 17.66
C GLY A 327 5.45 -25.26 17.85
N ARG A 328 6.19 -25.10 16.75
CA ARG A 328 7.64 -24.81 16.70
C ARG A 328 7.97 -24.05 15.42
N ASP A 329 9.14 -23.41 15.40
CA ASP A 329 9.69 -22.79 14.20
C ASP A 329 10.47 -23.79 13.32
N VAL A 330 11.05 -24.83 13.94
CA VAL A 330 11.88 -25.85 13.28
C VAL A 330 11.34 -27.25 13.60
N PHE A 331 11.23 -28.09 12.58
CA PHE A 331 10.76 -29.46 12.64
C PHE A 331 11.75 -30.42 11.99
N ALA A 332 11.83 -31.65 12.50
CA ALA A 332 12.56 -32.72 11.83
C ALA A 332 11.76 -33.24 10.62
N PRO A 333 12.42 -33.70 9.53
CA PRO A 333 11.75 -34.37 8.43
C PRO A 333 10.83 -35.49 8.92
N GLY A 334 9.58 -35.51 8.44
CA GLY A 334 8.59 -36.54 8.81
C GLY A 334 8.05 -36.44 10.24
N SER A 335 8.43 -35.42 11.02
CA SER A 335 7.82 -35.17 12.33
C SER A 335 6.45 -34.52 12.21
N GLU A 336 5.63 -34.63 13.27
CA GLU A 336 4.32 -33.99 13.31
C GLU A 336 4.45 -32.46 13.49
N VAL A 337 3.78 -31.71 12.60
CA VAL A 337 3.56 -30.27 12.71
C VAL A 337 2.15 -30.04 13.22
N SER A 338 1.99 -29.17 14.21
CA SER A 338 0.69 -28.70 14.71
C SER A 338 0.61 -27.18 14.56
N ALA A 339 -0.50 -26.68 14.03
CA ALA A 339 -0.77 -25.25 13.91
C ALA A 339 -2.25 -24.95 14.18
N GLY A 340 -2.55 -23.67 14.44
CA GLY A 340 -3.90 -23.22 14.71
C GLY A 340 -4.14 -21.75 14.41
N VAL A 341 -5.41 -21.42 14.28
CA VAL A 341 -5.95 -20.08 14.08
C VAL A 341 -7.15 -19.88 15.00
N ASP A 342 -7.17 -18.75 15.72
CA ASP A 342 -8.37 -18.25 16.39
C ASP A 342 -9.00 -17.21 15.47
N ALA A 343 -10.15 -17.56 14.90
CA ALA A 343 -10.92 -16.69 14.01
C ALA A 343 -12.39 -16.64 14.40
N VAL A 344 -13.03 -15.52 14.09
CA VAL A 344 -14.47 -15.29 14.31
C VAL A 344 -15.13 -14.77 13.06
N SER A 345 -16.36 -15.24 12.82
CA SER A 345 -17.23 -14.58 11.86
C SER A 345 -18.00 -13.43 12.50
N ALA A 346 -18.47 -12.49 11.69
CA ALA A 346 -19.47 -11.53 12.14
C ALA A 346 -20.77 -12.24 12.57
N ALA A 347 -21.62 -11.55 13.34
CA ALA A 347 -22.91 -12.09 13.73
C ALA A 347 -23.72 -12.51 12.48
N GLY A 348 -24.17 -13.77 12.45
CA GLY A 348 -24.89 -14.34 11.30
C GLY A 348 -24.01 -14.85 10.15
N GLY A 349 -22.68 -14.74 10.23
CA GLY A 349 -21.77 -15.22 9.18
C GLY A 349 -21.56 -16.75 9.13
N GLY A 350 -22.17 -17.48 10.06
CA GLY A 350 -22.21 -18.94 10.04
C GLY A 350 -20.91 -19.63 10.50
N PRO A 351 -20.83 -20.96 10.35
CA PRO A 351 -19.64 -21.72 10.73
C PRO A 351 -18.46 -21.41 9.80
N LEU A 352 -17.27 -21.33 10.37
CA LEU A 352 -16.03 -21.11 9.62
C LEU A 352 -15.52 -22.41 9.00
N GLN A 353 -14.90 -22.28 7.82
CA GLN A 353 -14.15 -23.35 7.15
C GLN A 353 -12.74 -22.86 6.89
N THR A 354 -11.75 -23.74 7.01
CA THR A 354 -10.34 -23.35 6.84
C THR A 354 -9.65 -24.23 5.83
N ASP A 355 -9.07 -23.60 4.81
CA ASP A 355 -8.12 -24.22 3.90
C ASP A 355 -6.70 -24.08 4.46
N TRP A 356 -6.01 -25.22 4.56
CA TRP A 356 -4.65 -25.34 5.05
C TRP A 356 -3.75 -25.76 3.90
N LYS A 357 -2.80 -24.91 3.52
CA LYS A 357 -1.94 -25.14 2.35
C LYS A 357 -0.47 -24.93 2.71
N VAL A 358 0.37 -25.93 2.46
CA VAL A 358 1.82 -25.78 2.59
C VAL A 358 2.42 -25.43 1.22
N LEU A 359 3.18 -24.35 1.17
CA LEU A 359 4.02 -23.98 0.03
C LEU A 359 5.50 -24.04 0.45
N ALA A 360 6.39 -24.24 -0.52
CA ALA A 360 7.79 -23.88 -0.34
C ALA A 360 7.91 -22.37 -0.08
N GLU A 361 8.94 -21.95 0.66
CA GLU A 361 9.23 -20.52 0.78
C GLU A 361 9.67 -19.95 -0.57
N ALA A 362 9.26 -18.71 -0.88
CA ALA A 362 9.58 -18.06 -2.14
C ALA A 362 11.09 -17.86 -2.32
N THR A 363 11.57 -18.10 -3.55
CA THR A 363 12.98 -17.93 -3.93
C THR A 363 13.18 -17.02 -5.14
N ASP A 364 12.17 -16.90 -6.02
CA ASP A 364 12.15 -15.90 -7.09
C ASP A 364 11.62 -14.58 -6.54
N LEU A 365 12.51 -13.78 -5.95
CA LEU A 365 12.19 -12.49 -5.36
C LEU A 365 12.65 -11.37 -6.29
N ARG A 366 11.78 -10.39 -6.56
CA ARG A 366 12.05 -9.30 -7.49
C ARG A 366 11.83 -7.92 -6.86
N LEU A 367 12.22 -6.87 -7.58
CA LEU A 367 12.15 -5.48 -7.13
C LEU A 367 11.07 -4.71 -7.90
N GLY A 368 10.54 -3.65 -7.29
CA GLY A 368 9.63 -2.70 -7.95
C GLY A 368 8.33 -3.35 -8.47
N GLY A 369 7.88 -4.43 -7.84
CA GLY A 369 6.67 -5.13 -8.23
C GLY A 369 6.76 -5.94 -9.53
N ASP A 370 7.95 -6.31 -9.99
CA ASP A 370 8.12 -7.24 -11.11
C ASP A 370 7.46 -8.60 -10.83
N ILE A 371 7.15 -9.33 -11.90
CA ILE A 371 6.47 -10.64 -11.80
C ILE A 371 7.39 -11.65 -11.12
N GLU A 372 6.87 -12.29 -10.07
CA GLU A 372 7.49 -13.42 -9.37
C GLU A 372 6.76 -14.73 -9.67
N ALA A 373 7.50 -15.82 -9.80
CA ALA A 373 6.91 -17.15 -9.89
C ALA A 373 6.31 -17.59 -8.54
N ALA A 374 5.09 -18.15 -8.59
CA ALA A 374 4.44 -18.71 -7.41
C ALA A 374 5.25 -19.91 -6.87
N PRO A 375 5.51 -20.00 -5.55
CA PRO A 375 6.21 -21.14 -4.97
C PRO A 375 5.42 -22.45 -5.12
N ALA A 376 6.14 -23.57 -5.20
CA ALA A 376 5.51 -24.88 -5.35
C ALA A 376 4.64 -25.24 -4.14
N ARG A 377 3.43 -25.77 -4.40
CA ARG A 377 2.61 -26.41 -3.37
C ARG A 377 3.22 -27.74 -2.95
N ILE A 378 3.33 -27.95 -1.65
CA ILE A 378 3.91 -29.15 -1.06
C ILE A 378 2.77 -30.00 -0.50
N PRO A 379 2.47 -31.17 -1.10
CA PRO A 379 1.50 -32.08 -0.53
C PRO A 379 2.04 -32.64 0.80
N VAL A 380 1.22 -32.55 1.84
CA VAL A 380 1.54 -33.07 3.17
C VAL A 380 0.47 -34.08 3.60
N GLN A 381 0.87 -35.08 4.37
CA GLN A 381 -0.08 -36.02 4.96
C GLN A 381 -0.77 -35.34 6.15
N VAL A 382 -2.02 -34.93 5.95
CA VAL A 382 -2.85 -34.35 7.01
C VAL A 382 -3.31 -35.48 7.94
N LEU A 383 -3.05 -35.34 9.22
CA LEU A 383 -3.47 -36.27 10.28
C LEU A 383 -4.82 -35.85 10.86
N GLN A 384 -5.03 -34.55 11.03
CA GLN A 384 -6.29 -33.95 11.47
C GLN A 384 -6.35 -32.50 10.97
N ALA A 385 -7.53 -32.05 10.58
CA ALA A 385 -7.80 -30.66 10.26
C ALA A 385 -9.25 -30.32 10.60
N ASP A 386 -9.45 -29.14 11.17
CA ASP A 386 -10.75 -28.52 11.34
C ASP A 386 -10.65 -27.00 11.09
N ALA A 387 -11.68 -26.26 11.47
CA ALA A 387 -11.72 -24.81 11.28
C ALA A 387 -10.65 -24.05 12.09
N ALA A 388 -10.21 -24.59 13.23
CA ALA A 388 -9.31 -23.91 14.15
C ALA A 388 -7.89 -24.49 14.17
N SER A 389 -7.70 -25.74 13.77
CA SER A 389 -6.43 -26.44 13.91
C SER A 389 -6.11 -27.39 12.77
N VAL A 390 -4.81 -27.64 12.57
CA VAL A 390 -4.29 -28.66 11.67
C VAL A 390 -3.10 -29.38 12.28
N ARG A 391 -3.03 -30.68 12.06
CA ARG A 391 -1.86 -31.53 12.30
C ARG A 391 -1.50 -32.28 11.03
N PHE A 392 -0.24 -32.25 10.64
CA PHE A 392 0.26 -32.90 9.43
C PHE A 392 1.71 -33.36 9.58
N ILE A 393 2.15 -34.25 8.70
CA ILE A 393 3.54 -34.70 8.66
C ILE A 393 4.41 -33.70 7.89
N ALA A 394 5.48 -33.21 8.53
CA ALA A 394 6.46 -32.30 7.93
C ALA A 394 7.06 -32.89 6.64
N PRO A 395 7.33 -32.06 5.62
CA PRO A 395 8.02 -32.51 4.40
C PRO A 395 9.29 -33.32 4.69
N ALA A 396 9.54 -34.35 3.88
CA ALA A 396 10.75 -35.17 4.02
C ALA A 396 12.02 -34.44 3.56
N GLN A 397 11.87 -33.48 2.65
CA GLN A 397 12.97 -32.65 2.17
C GLN A 397 13.24 -31.53 3.18
N PRO A 398 14.48 -31.35 3.65
CA PRO A 398 14.85 -30.17 4.42
C PRO A 398 14.69 -28.90 3.58
N GLY A 399 14.23 -27.82 4.21
CA GLY A 399 13.97 -26.55 3.53
C GLY A 399 13.05 -25.63 4.32
N ALA A 400 12.94 -24.40 3.83
CA ALA A 400 11.98 -23.42 4.34
C ALA A 400 10.63 -23.60 3.64
N TYR A 401 9.58 -23.56 4.44
CA TYR A 401 8.20 -23.75 4.02
C TYR A 401 7.30 -22.72 4.69
N ARG A 402 6.08 -22.59 4.17
CA ARG A 402 5.06 -21.72 4.73
C ARG A 402 3.72 -22.39 4.72
N LEU A 403 3.08 -22.43 5.89
CA LEU A 403 1.69 -22.83 6.04
C LEU A 403 0.80 -21.62 5.81
N PHE A 404 0.01 -21.63 4.74
CA PHE A 404 -1.07 -20.68 4.48
C PHE A 404 -2.37 -21.17 5.11
N ILE A 405 -3.11 -20.22 5.70
CA ILE A 405 -4.35 -20.42 6.41
C ILE A 405 -5.37 -19.47 5.78
N THR A 406 -6.38 -20.03 5.10
CA THR A 406 -7.50 -19.25 4.54
C THR A 406 -8.79 -19.65 5.24
N VAL A 407 -9.29 -18.78 6.10
CA VAL A 407 -10.54 -18.99 6.85
C VAL A 407 -11.68 -18.32 6.10
N ARG A 408 -12.76 -19.04 5.82
CA ARG A 408 -13.94 -18.56 5.09
C ARG A 408 -15.19 -18.69 5.93
N ASP A 409 -16.10 -17.74 5.75
CA ASP A 409 -17.44 -17.80 6.31
C ASP A 409 -18.50 -18.10 5.24
N ALA A 410 -19.77 -18.16 5.63
CA ALA A 410 -20.86 -18.48 4.71
C ALA A 410 -21.13 -17.39 3.66
N SER A 411 -20.56 -16.19 3.80
CA SER A 411 -20.67 -15.12 2.79
C SER A 411 -19.70 -15.31 1.62
N GLY A 412 -18.75 -16.24 1.75
CA GLY A 412 -17.68 -16.47 0.77
C GLY A 412 -16.46 -15.55 0.95
N LYS A 413 -16.50 -14.59 1.88
CA LYS A 413 -15.35 -13.78 2.26
C LYS A 413 -14.32 -14.58 3.06
N ALA A 414 -13.09 -14.09 3.07
CA ALA A 414 -11.96 -14.78 3.64
C ALA A 414 -11.14 -13.92 4.62
N ALA A 415 -10.52 -14.59 5.59
CA ALA A 415 -9.41 -14.07 6.36
C ALA A 415 -8.17 -14.91 6.05
N THR A 416 -7.01 -14.26 5.98
CA THR A 416 -5.75 -14.92 5.65
C THR A 416 -4.70 -14.71 6.71
N ALA A 417 -3.93 -15.76 6.94
CA ALA A 417 -2.70 -15.72 7.68
C ALA A 417 -1.73 -16.75 7.10
N ASN A 418 -0.46 -16.64 7.46
CA ASN A 418 0.49 -17.69 7.17
C ASN A 418 1.61 -17.76 8.21
N LEU A 419 2.27 -18.90 8.28
CA LEU A 419 3.28 -19.23 9.28
C LEU A 419 4.48 -19.86 8.57
N PRO A 420 5.62 -19.14 8.45
CA PRO A 420 6.85 -19.73 7.95
C PRO A 420 7.42 -20.71 8.98
N PHE A 421 7.92 -21.85 8.51
CA PHE A 421 8.61 -22.86 9.31
C PHE A 421 9.77 -23.49 8.54
N LEU A 422 10.70 -24.09 9.27
CA LEU A 422 11.86 -24.77 8.71
C LEU A 422 11.76 -26.28 8.96
N VAL A 423 12.08 -27.09 7.95
CA VAL A 423 12.40 -28.51 8.14
C VAL A 423 13.91 -28.67 8.10
N SER A 424 14.49 -29.22 9.17
CA SER A 424 15.94 -29.42 9.30
C SER A 424 16.27 -30.79 9.91
N ARG A 425 17.40 -31.38 9.51
CA ARG A 425 17.90 -32.66 10.08
C ARG A 425 18.67 -32.47 11.40
N GLU A 426 18.93 -31.23 11.77
CA GLU A 426 19.65 -30.83 12.98
C GLU A 426 18.72 -30.43 14.12
#